data_AF-A0A067H3M5-F1
#
_entry.id   AF-A0A067H3M5-F1
#
_cell.length_a   1.000
_cell.length_b   1.000
_cell.length_c   1.000
_cell.angle_alpha   90.00
_cell.angle_beta   90.00
_cell.angle_gamma   90.00
#
_symmetry.space_group_name_H-M   'P 1'
#
loop_
_entity.id
_entity.type
_entity.pdbx_description
1 polymer ?
#
loop_
_entity_poly.entity_id
_entity_poly.type
_entity_poly.pdbx_seq_one_letter_code
_entity_poly.pdbx_strand_id
1 'polypeptide(L)'
;MDIEQRQAELIDHFVKQASNQKGAALGSVIVEATSQPSLFAFSEILAVPNIAEFEGTENSKYLDMLRLFAHGTWSDYKNNAGHLPQLVPDQVLKLKQLTVLTLAETNKVLPYDELMEELDVTNVRELEDFLINECMYTGIVRGKLDQLRRCFEVCTVLVRL
;
A
#
# COMPACT_ATOMS: atom_id res chain seq x y z
N MET A 1 6.97 10.60 14.19
CA MET A 1 7.87 9.45 13.93
C MET A 1 8.69 9.74 12.68
N ASP A 2 9.93 9.24 12.58
CA ASP A 2 10.80 9.51 11.41
C ASP A 2 10.17 9.09 10.06
N ILE A 3 9.30 8.06 10.07
CA ILE A 3 8.59 7.61 8.87
C ILE A 3 7.50 8.58 8.39
N GLU A 4 6.76 9.23 9.29
CA GLU A 4 5.69 10.16 8.93
C GLU A 4 6.25 11.41 8.25
N GLN A 5 7.34 11.95 8.79
CA GLN A 5 8.03 13.10 8.21
C GLN A 5 8.62 12.77 6.84
N ARG A 6 9.31 11.63 6.73
CA ARG A 6 9.87 11.15 5.46
C ARG A 6 8.79 10.89 4.41
N GLN A 7 7.65 10.33 4.82
CA GLN A 7 6.50 10.13 3.96
C GLN A 7 5.93 11.46 3.47
N ALA A 8 5.77 12.46 4.34
CA ALA A 8 5.26 13.78 3.95
C ALA A 8 6.16 14.47 2.91
N GLU A 9 7.48 14.36 3.06
CA GLU A 9 8.45 14.87 2.06
C GLU A 9 8.31 14.15 0.71
N LEU A 10 8.07 12.83 0.71
CA LEU A 10 7.84 12.05 -0.50
C LEU A 10 6.51 12.40 -1.17
N ILE A 11 5.44 12.59 -0.38
CA ILE A 11 4.15 13.01 -0.90
C ILE A 11 4.28 14.37 -1.60
N ASP A 12 4.87 15.38 -0.95
CA ASP A 12 5.09 16.69 -1.56
C ASP A 12 5.92 16.60 -2.84
N HIS A 13 6.96 15.75 -2.85
CA HIS A 13 7.77 15.49 -4.04
C HIS A 13 6.94 14.93 -5.20
N PHE A 14 6.17 13.86 -4.96
CA PHE A 14 5.37 13.22 -6.00
C PHE A 14 4.17 14.07 -6.44
N VAL A 15 3.54 14.82 -5.53
CA VAL A 15 2.48 15.78 -5.86
C VAL A 15 3.01 16.87 -6.80
N LYS A 16 4.20 17.42 -6.52
CA LYS A 16 4.86 18.40 -7.40
C LYS A 16 5.21 17.80 -8.75
N GLN A 17 5.73 16.57 -8.79
CA GLN A 17 6.02 15.91 -10.06
C GLN A 17 4.73 15.66 -10.87
N ALA A 18 3.70 15.10 -10.24
CA ALA A 18 2.41 14.83 -10.88
C ALA A 18 1.75 16.11 -11.42
N SER A 19 1.89 17.23 -10.70
CA SER A 19 1.36 18.54 -11.11
C SER A 19 2.11 19.14 -12.31
N ASN A 20 3.39 18.80 -12.49
CA ASN A 20 4.23 19.35 -13.56
C ASN A 20 4.34 18.45 -14.81
N GLN A 21 3.97 17.18 -14.69
CA GLN A 21 4.05 16.19 -15.78
C GLN A 21 2.68 15.91 -16.40
N LYS A 22 2.68 15.42 -17.64
CA LYS A 22 1.47 15.05 -18.42
C LYS A 22 1.69 13.79 -19.25
N GLY A 23 0.60 13.14 -19.64
CA GLY A 23 0.62 11.99 -20.53
C GLY A 23 1.46 10.83 -19.98
N ALA A 24 2.29 10.22 -20.83
CA ALA A 24 3.10 9.06 -20.45
C ALA A 24 4.04 9.29 -19.26
N ALA A 25 4.57 10.51 -19.10
CA ALA A 25 5.48 10.85 -18.00
C ALA A 25 4.78 10.74 -16.63
N LEU A 26 3.51 11.18 -16.56
CA LEU A 26 2.70 11.06 -15.35
C LEU A 26 2.44 9.58 -14.98
N GLY A 27 2.38 8.68 -15.96
CA GLY A 27 2.30 7.23 -15.71
C GLY A 27 3.55 6.71 -15.00
N SER A 28 4.74 7.18 -15.41
CA SER A 28 6.00 6.84 -14.73
C SER A 28 6.02 7.31 -13.28
N VAL A 29 5.51 8.52 -12.99
CA VAL A 29 5.40 9.05 -11.62
C VAL A 29 4.55 8.13 -10.73
N ILE A 30 3.44 7.60 -11.25
CA ILE A 30 2.59 6.66 -10.49
C ILE A 30 3.34 5.35 -10.22
N VAL A 31 4.04 4.80 -11.21
CA VAL A 31 4.83 3.57 -11.06
C VAL A 31 5.96 3.77 -10.03
N GLU A 32 6.66 4.91 -10.07
CA GLU A 32 7.69 5.26 -9.10
C GLU A 32 7.12 5.43 -7.69
N ALA A 33 6.02 6.18 -7.53
CA ALA A 33 5.37 6.38 -6.23
C ALA A 33 4.89 5.05 -5.61
N THR A 34 4.21 4.21 -6.40
CA THR A 34 3.72 2.90 -5.95
C THR A 34 4.83 1.91 -5.63
N SER A 35 6.04 2.12 -6.14
CA SER A 35 7.22 1.28 -5.83
C SER A 35 8.08 1.84 -4.68
N GLN A 36 7.83 3.08 -4.24
CA GLN A 36 8.70 3.76 -3.27
C GLN A 36 8.61 3.18 -1.83
N PRO A 37 9.67 2.58 -1.24
CA PRO A 37 9.55 1.80 0.01
C PRO A 37 9.04 2.55 1.25
N SER A 38 9.14 3.89 1.27
CA SER A 38 8.74 4.72 2.42
C SER A 38 7.47 5.54 2.17
N LEU A 39 6.68 5.19 1.15
CA LEU A 39 5.43 5.86 0.79
C LEU A 39 4.25 4.88 0.87
N PHE A 40 3.34 5.14 1.79
CA PHE A 40 2.15 4.33 2.10
C PHE A 40 0.83 5.13 2.00
N ALA A 41 0.91 6.45 1.88
CA ALA A 41 -0.20 7.37 1.69
C ALA A 41 -0.23 7.87 0.24
N PHE A 42 -1.38 7.75 -0.43
CA PHE A 42 -1.53 8.03 -1.85
C PHE A 42 -2.70 8.97 -2.18
N SER A 43 -3.54 9.32 -1.21
CA SER A 43 -4.73 10.14 -1.45
C SER A 43 -4.38 11.52 -1.99
N GLU A 44 -3.33 12.15 -1.45
CA GLU A 44 -2.86 13.47 -1.90
C GLU A 44 -2.33 13.44 -3.34
N ILE A 45 -1.64 12.36 -3.71
CA ILE A 45 -1.16 12.15 -5.08
C ILE A 45 -2.36 11.95 -6.00
N LEU A 46 -3.31 11.08 -5.63
CA LEU A 46 -4.53 10.80 -6.38
C LEU A 46 -5.40 12.05 -6.58
N ALA A 47 -5.40 12.99 -5.64
CA ALA A 47 -6.14 14.24 -5.70
C ALA A 47 -5.56 15.27 -6.70
N VAL A 48 -4.38 15.03 -7.28
CA VAL A 48 -3.77 15.93 -8.27
C VAL A 48 -4.65 15.97 -9.54
N PRO A 49 -5.09 17.15 -10.01
CA PRO A 49 -6.00 17.27 -11.15
C PRO A 49 -5.48 16.60 -12.44
N ASN A 50 -4.17 16.65 -12.68
CA ASN A 50 -3.56 16.01 -13.85
C ASN A 50 -3.77 14.49 -13.87
N ILE A 51 -3.91 13.85 -12.71
CA ILE A 51 -4.15 12.40 -12.63
C ILE A 51 -5.58 12.06 -13.08
N ALA A 52 -6.55 12.94 -12.83
CA ALA A 52 -7.91 12.77 -13.33
C ALA A 52 -7.98 12.82 -14.87
N GLU A 53 -7.03 13.48 -15.55
CA GLU A 53 -6.94 13.51 -17.02
C GLU A 53 -6.67 12.12 -17.64
N PHE A 54 -6.27 11.11 -16.84
CA PHE A 54 -6.10 9.74 -17.32
C PHE A 54 -7.43 9.01 -17.56
N GLU A 55 -8.52 9.50 -17.00
CA GLU A 55 -9.84 8.90 -17.17
C GLU A 55 -10.27 8.94 -18.65
N GLY A 56 -10.67 7.78 -19.19
CA GLY A 56 -11.02 7.64 -20.61
C GLY A 56 -9.83 7.56 -21.59
N THR A 57 -8.59 7.55 -21.09
CA THR A 57 -7.38 7.36 -21.91
C THR A 57 -6.81 5.94 -21.80
N GLU A 58 -5.81 5.62 -22.62
CA GLU A 58 -5.01 4.37 -22.52
C GLU A 58 -4.27 4.21 -21.18
N ASN A 59 -4.12 5.30 -20.41
CA ASN A 59 -3.47 5.32 -19.10
C ASN A 59 -4.44 5.16 -17.93
N SER A 60 -5.73 4.95 -18.20
CA SER A 60 -6.76 4.69 -17.17
C SER A 60 -6.37 3.57 -16.19
N LYS A 61 -5.68 2.53 -16.67
CA LYS A 61 -5.15 1.44 -15.83
C LYS A 61 -4.21 1.90 -14.71
N TYR A 62 -3.44 2.99 -14.93
CA TYR A 62 -2.56 3.55 -13.90
C TYR A 62 -3.33 4.36 -12.86
N LEU A 63 -4.42 5.01 -13.28
CA LEU A 63 -5.34 5.67 -12.36
C LEU A 63 -6.03 4.63 -11.46
N ASP A 64 -6.52 3.54 -12.02
CA ASP A 64 -7.16 2.47 -11.24
C ASP A 64 -6.17 1.77 -10.31
N MET A 65 -4.92 1.60 -10.75
CA MET A 65 -3.83 1.15 -9.88
C MET A 65 -3.60 2.14 -8.72
N LEU A 66 -3.54 3.45 -8.96
CA LEU A 66 -3.35 4.41 -7.88
C LEU A 66 -4.55 4.41 -6.91
N ARG A 67 -5.78 4.28 -7.41
CA ARG A 67 -7.00 4.12 -6.59
C ARG A 67 -6.93 2.89 -5.70
N LEU A 68 -6.45 1.76 -6.24
CA LEU A 68 -6.21 0.53 -5.49
C LEU A 68 -5.17 0.74 -4.37
N PHE A 69 -4.08 1.46 -4.63
CA PHE A 69 -3.07 1.74 -3.59
C PHE A 69 -3.55 2.74 -2.54
N ALA A 70 -4.42 3.69 -2.91
CA ALA A 70 -4.99 4.65 -1.97
C ALA A 70 -6.01 3.99 -1.03
N HIS A 71 -6.90 3.12 -1.54
CA HIS A 71 -8.07 2.68 -0.79
C HIS A 71 -8.32 1.17 -0.77
N GLY A 72 -7.66 0.40 -1.62
CA GLY A 72 -7.89 -1.04 -1.74
C GLY A 72 -6.88 -1.92 -1.01
N THR A 73 -7.04 -3.22 -1.25
CA THR A 73 -6.33 -4.33 -0.62
C THR A 73 -5.75 -5.29 -1.66
N TRP A 74 -4.93 -6.24 -1.21
CA TRP A 74 -4.41 -7.32 -2.06
C TRP A 74 -5.53 -8.18 -2.68
N SER A 75 -6.59 -8.44 -1.92
CA SER A 75 -7.78 -9.14 -2.41
C SER A 75 -8.47 -8.39 -3.55
N ASP A 76 -8.58 -7.06 -3.46
CA ASP A 76 -9.15 -6.22 -4.53
C ASP A 76 -8.32 -6.28 -5.82
N TYR A 77 -7.00 -6.34 -5.70
CA TYR A 77 -6.12 -6.55 -6.86
C TYR A 77 -6.36 -7.90 -7.50
N LYS A 78 -6.42 -8.99 -6.71
CA LYS A 78 -6.67 -10.34 -7.24
C LYS A 78 -8.02 -10.41 -7.99
N ASN A 79 -9.05 -9.77 -7.44
CA ASN A 79 -10.39 -9.74 -8.05
C ASN A 79 -10.44 -8.90 -9.34
N ASN A 80 -9.60 -7.87 -9.46
CA ASN A 80 -9.57 -6.94 -10.58
C ASN A 80 -8.34 -7.08 -11.50
N ALA A 81 -7.56 -8.16 -11.37
CA ALA A 81 -6.29 -8.33 -12.07
C ALA A 81 -6.42 -8.28 -13.61
N GLY A 82 -7.61 -8.55 -14.17
CA GLY A 82 -7.87 -8.42 -15.60
C GLY A 82 -7.94 -6.98 -16.13
N HIS A 83 -8.15 -5.99 -15.26
CA HIS A 83 -8.30 -4.57 -15.62
C HIS A 83 -7.12 -3.70 -15.13
N LEU A 84 -6.27 -4.25 -14.27
CA LEU A 84 -5.13 -3.57 -13.68
C LEU A 84 -3.81 -3.95 -14.37
N PRO A 85 -2.79 -3.08 -14.35
CA PRO A 85 -1.46 -3.45 -14.82
C PRO A 85 -0.86 -4.52 -13.92
N GLN A 86 0.03 -5.34 -14.49
CA GLN A 86 0.80 -6.31 -13.70
C GLN A 86 1.72 -5.55 -12.73
N LEU A 87 1.59 -5.86 -11.44
CA LEU A 87 2.42 -5.27 -10.40
C LEU A 87 3.81 -5.91 -10.36
N VAL A 88 4.84 -5.08 -10.19
CA VAL A 88 6.21 -5.55 -9.93
C VAL A 88 6.34 -6.02 -8.47
N PRO A 89 7.38 -6.80 -8.10
CA PRO A 89 7.53 -7.33 -6.75
C PRO A 89 7.43 -6.28 -5.63
N ASP A 90 8.03 -5.11 -5.82
CA ASP A 90 7.98 -4.01 -4.84
C ASP A 90 6.57 -3.46 -4.63
N GLN A 91 5.77 -3.40 -5.71
CA GLN A 91 4.37 -2.97 -5.67
C GLN A 91 3.48 -4.03 -5.01
N VAL A 92 3.73 -5.31 -5.28
CA VAL A 92 3.04 -6.43 -4.61
C VAL A 92 3.29 -6.38 -3.11
N LEU A 93 4.56 -6.25 -2.72
CA LEU A 93 4.97 -6.11 -1.33
C LEU A 93 4.25 -4.95 -0.65
N LYS A 94 4.25 -3.78 -1.30
CA LYS A 94 3.58 -2.60 -0.80
C LYS A 94 2.08 -2.80 -0.64
N LEU A 95 1.40 -3.38 -1.62
CA LEU A 95 -0.04 -3.60 -1.53
C LEU A 95 -0.41 -4.55 -0.39
N LYS A 96 0.43 -5.56 -0.13
CA LYS A 96 0.29 -6.42 1.05
C LYS A 96 0.51 -5.64 2.36
N GLN A 97 1.53 -4.79 2.45
CA GLN A 97 1.77 -3.92 3.62
C GLN A 97 0.57 -2.99 3.89
N LEU A 98 0.04 -2.37 2.83
CA LEU A 98 -1.14 -1.53 2.85
C LEU A 98 -2.40 -2.29 3.32
N THR A 99 -2.54 -3.55 2.91
CA THR A 99 -3.63 -4.43 3.38
C THR A 99 -3.55 -4.64 4.89
N VAL A 100 -2.35 -4.91 5.43
CA VAL A 100 -2.15 -5.01 6.89
C VAL A 100 -2.51 -3.71 7.59
N LEU A 101 -2.13 -2.56 7.03
CA LEU A 101 -2.48 -1.25 7.60
C LEU A 101 -3.99 -1.07 7.73
N THR A 102 -4.76 -1.36 6.68
CA THR A 102 -6.23 -1.25 6.71
C THR A 102 -6.88 -2.19 7.72
N LEU A 103 -6.39 -3.43 7.82
CA LEU A 103 -6.87 -4.37 8.84
C LEU A 103 -6.55 -3.87 10.25
N ALA A 104 -5.33 -3.37 10.47
CA ALA A 104 -4.82 -2.88 11.76
C ALA A 104 -5.48 -1.56 12.21
N GLU A 105 -5.96 -0.75 11.27
CA GLU A 105 -6.81 0.42 11.54
C GLU A 105 -8.18 -0.01 12.07
N THR A 106 -8.76 -1.05 11.49
CA THR A 106 -10.11 -1.55 11.83
C THR A 106 -10.12 -2.36 13.13
N ASN A 107 -9.17 -3.27 13.29
CA ASN A 107 -9.11 -4.24 14.39
C ASN A 107 -7.76 -4.18 15.11
N LYS A 108 -7.80 -4.14 16.46
CA LYS A 108 -6.57 -4.14 17.30
C LYS A 108 -6.00 -5.53 17.53
N VAL A 109 -6.74 -6.58 17.21
CA VAL A 109 -6.28 -7.97 17.28
C VAL A 109 -6.62 -8.61 15.96
N LEU A 110 -5.59 -8.99 15.20
CA LEU A 110 -5.70 -9.57 13.87
C LEU A 110 -5.39 -11.07 13.95
N PRO A 111 -6.38 -11.96 13.75
CA PRO A 111 -6.14 -13.39 13.66
C PRO A 111 -5.19 -13.73 12.51
N TYR A 112 -4.31 -14.72 12.70
CA TYR A 112 -3.39 -15.16 11.67
C TYR A 112 -4.12 -15.73 10.46
N ASP A 113 -5.24 -16.42 10.67
CA ASP A 113 -5.97 -17.05 9.58
C ASP A 113 -6.56 -15.99 8.62
N GLU A 114 -7.08 -14.88 9.16
CA GLU A 114 -7.55 -13.72 8.37
C GLU A 114 -6.38 -13.04 7.62
N LEU A 115 -5.26 -12.79 8.31
CA LEU A 115 -4.08 -12.21 7.69
C LEU A 115 -3.50 -13.11 6.58
N MET A 116 -3.50 -14.43 6.76
CA MET A 116 -3.02 -15.38 5.77
C MET A 116 -3.90 -15.37 4.52
N GLU A 117 -5.22 -15.29 4.69
CA GLU A 117 -6.17 -15.20 3.56
C GLU A 117 -6.01 -13.89 2.78
N GLU A 118 -6.00 -12.75 3.49
CA GLU A 118 -5.90 -11.42 2.89
C GLU A 118 -4.55 -11.16 2.23
N LEU A 119 -3.47 -11.73 2.76
CA LEU A 119 -2.11 -11.57 2.20
C LEU A 119 -1.73 -12.70 1.23
N ASP A 120 -2.58 -13.71 1.06
CA ASP A 120 -2.32 -14.90 0.25
C ASP A 120 -1.03 -15.63 0.68
N VAL A 121 -0.89 -15.83 1.99
CA VAL A 121 0.26 -16.47 2.64
C VAL A 121 -0.13 -17.85 3.16
N THR A 122 0.70 -18.86 2.85
CA THR A 122 0.32 -20.26 3.07
C THR A 122 0.73 -20.81 4.44
N ASN A 123 1.67 -20.17 5.11
CA ASN A 123 2.24 -20.67 6.36
C ASN A 123 2.49 -19.54 7.37
N VAL A 124 2.37 -19.89 8.66
CA VAL A 124 2.52 -18.94 9.77
C VAL A 124 3.91 -18.31 9.81
N ARG A 125 4.96 -19.08 9.47
CA ARG A 125 6.33 -18.56 9.51
C ARG A 125 6.53 -17.43 8.52
N GLU A 126 6.06 -17.60 7.29
CA GLU A 126 6.09 -16.57 6.25
C GLU A 126 5.26 -15.35 6.65
N LEU A 127 4.11 -15.55 7.30
CA LEU A 127 3.33 -14.44 7.84
C LEU A 127 4.11 -13.67 8.91
N GLU A 128 4.71 -14.35 9.87
CA GLU A 128 5.48 -13.72 10.93
C GLU A 128 6.72 -13.01 10.39
N ASP A 129 7.45 -13.65 9.47
CA ASP A 129 8.60 -13.05 8.79
C ASP A 129 8.17 -11.79 8.02
N PHE A 130 7.01 -11.80 7.34
CA PHE A 130 6.46 -10.64 6.67
C PHE A 130 6.06 -9.52 7.65
N LEU A 131 5.34 -9.85 8.73
CA LEU A 131 4.94 -8.86 9.73
C LEU A 131 6.16 -8.23 10.41
N ILE A 132 7.19 -9.00 10.72
CA ILE A 132 8.40 -8.51 11.38
C ILE A 132 9.24 -7.67 10.42
N ASN A 133 9.63 -8.22 9.28
CA ASN A 133 10.62 -7.62 8.39
C ASN A 133 10.01 -6.52 7.50
N GLU A 134 8.78 -6.73 7.04
CA GLU A 134 8.16 -5.83 6.06
C GLU A 134 7.24 -4.81 6.72
N CYS A 135 6.68 -5.10 7.90
CA CYS A 135 5.72 -4.19 8.54
C CYS A 135 6.25 -3.53 9.84
N MET A 136 6.84 -4.30 10.76
CA MET A 136 7.33 -3.75 12.03
C MET A 136 8.66 -3.03 11.87
N TYR A 137 9.59 -3.61 11.11
CA TYR A 137 10.91 -3.02 10.87
C TYR A 137 10.83 -1.73 10.07
N THR A 138 9.94 -1.67 9.08
CA THR A 138 9.64 -0.44 8.33
C THR A 138 8.95 0.61 9.19
N GLY A 139 8.34 0.21 10.30
CA GLY A 139 7.69 1.10 11.26
C GLY A 139 6.26 1.49 10.88
N ILE A 140 5.64 0.77 9.93
CA ILE A 140 4.25 1.01 9.54
C ILE A 140 3.25 0.45 10.55
N VAL A 141 3.62 -0.61 11.27
CA VAL A 141 2.83 -1.15 12.38
C VAL A 141 3.73 -1.42 13.58
N ARG A 142 3.17 -1.31 14.78
CA ARG A 142 3.80 -1.77 16.02
C ARG A 142 2.81 -2.60 16.79
N GLY A 143 3.27 -3.72 17.32
CA GLY A 143 2.41 -4.65 18.04
C GLY A 143 3.19 -5.83 18.60
N LYS A 144 2.45 -6.85 19.03
CA LYS A 144 3.00 -8.11 19.54
C LYS A 144 2.40 -9.29 18.79
N LEU A 145 3.25 -10.24 18.41
CA LEU A 145 2.83 -11.52 17.84
C LEU A 145 2.57 -12.49 18.99
N ASP A 146 1.34 -13.00 19.09
CA ASP A 146 0.97 -14.07 20.02
C ASP A 146 0.81 -15.38 19.25
N GLN A 147 1.88 -16.19 19.25
CA GLN A 147 1.89 -17.50 18.60
C GLN A 147 0.90 -18.49 19.23
N LEU A 148 0.64 -18.40 20.53
CA LEU A 148 -0.28 -19.32 21.23
C LEU A 148 -1.73 -19.04 20.84
N ARG A 149 -2.09 -17.75 20.74
CA ARG A 149 -3.43 -17.32 20.32
C ARG A 149 -3.58 -17.17 18.81
N ARG A 150 -2.48 -17.33 18.06
CA ARG A 150 -2.41 -17.15 16.60
C ARG A 150 -2.98 -15.79 16.17
N CYS A 151 -2.54 -14.72 16.83
CA CYS A 151 -3.00 -13.37 16.50
C CYS A 151 -1.89 -12.33 16.65
N PHE A 152 -2.02 -11.26 15.87
CA PHE A 152 -1.20 -10.06 15.96
C PHE A 152 -1.95 -8.97 16.71
N GLU A 153 -1.44 -8.58 17.87
CA GLU A 153 -1.99 -7.49 18.69
C GLU A 153 -1.36 -6.15 18.28
N VAL A 154 -2.14 -5.29 17.64
CA VAL A 154 -1.72 -4.00 17.12
C VAL A 154 -1.77 -2.94 18.22
N CYS A 155 -0.62 -2.33 18.51
CA CYS A 155 -0.50 -1.20 19.43
C CYS A 155 -0.60 0.15 18.69
N THR A 156 0.06 0.27 17.52
CA THR A 156 0.11 1.52 16.75
C THR A 156 0.20 1.19 15.27
N VAL A 157 -0.44 2.01 14.44
CA VAL A 157 -0.53 1.85 12.99
C VAL A 157 -0.26 3.20 12.33
N LEU A 158 0.49 3.19 11.24
CA LEU A 158 0.66 4.34 10.37
C LEU A 158 -0.65 4.57 9.62
N VAL A 159 -1.16 5.81 9.64
CA VAL A 159 -2.44 6.11 9.00
C VAL A 159 -2.26 6.18 7.48
N ARG A 160 -3.15 5.52 6.74
CA ARG A 160 -3.28 5.68 5.27
C ARG A 160 -4.03 7.00 4.98
N LEU A 161 -3.38 8.15 5.17
CA LEU A 161 -3.97 9.45 4.79
C LEU A 161 -3.98 9.67 3.27
#